data_AF-A0A519ZIX7-F1
#
_entry.id   AF-A0A519ZIX7-F1
#
_cell.length_a   1.000
_cell.length_b   1.000
_cell.length_c   1.000
_cell.angle_alpha   90.00
_cell.angle_beta   90.00
_cell.angle_gamma   90.00
#
_symmetry.space_group_name_H-M   'P 1'
#
loop_
_entity.id
_entity.type
_entity.pdbx_description
1 polymer ?
#
loop_
_entity_poly.entity_id
_entity_poly.type
_entity_poly.pdbx_seq_one_letter_code
_entity_poly.pdbx_strand_id
1 'polypeptide(L)'
;MPPPPVNRYNTPRQAVKAYARSGGQDKASLRKALREYVKTSGGGKQVLARRMYASVQAVDRLNNVLGNFAQNGVQPTLTALNLTSYAGGAALDVLSALIDAVAPATGQLDDALARQAYPLMVERIDANPNLNLNSLSQTDVHEILAVYIEETIVCRVINDIGATLTTEQHDPAVCADMIEDLYQIVNGAVHHDILSGLSGTNSQLPPDTGQRMENIYQLALDVLSNV
;
A
#
# COMPACT_ATOMS: atom_id res chain seq x y z
N MET A 1 20.42 9.76 15.44
CA MET A 1 19.74 8.45 15.54
C MET A 1 20.82 7.38 15.49
N PRO A 2 20.81 6.36 16.38
CA PRO A 2 21.79 5.28 16.31
C PRO A 2 21.62 4.50 14.99
N PRO A 3 22.72 3.98 14.41
CA PRO A 3 22.64 3.21 13.18
C PRO A 3 21.80 1.94 13.41
N PRO A 4 20.95 1.56 12.44
CA PRO A 4 20.13 0.37 12.58
C PRO A 4 21.01 -0.88 12.71
N PRO A 5 20.62 -1.88 13.52
CA PRO A 5 21.42 -3.07 13.74
C PRO A 5 21.68 -3.83 12.43
N VAL A 6 22.92 -4.31 12.25
CA VAL A 6 23.44 -4.96 11.03
C VAL A 6 22.60 -6.17 10.58
N ASN A 7 21.80 -6.73 11.49
CA ASN A 7 20.95 -7.91 11.30
C ASN A 7 19.45 -7.64 11.54
N ARG A 8 18.99 -6.39 11.37
CA ARG A 8 17.62 -5.98 11.75
C ARG A 8 16.51 -6.83 11.15
N TYR A 9 16.71 -7.38 9.95
CA TYR A 9 15.71 -8.22 9.28
C TYR A 9 15.81 -9.72 9.57
N ASN A 10 16.78 -10.19 10.36
CA ASN A 10 16.98 -11.63 10.55
C ASN A 10 15.79 -12.31 11.25
N THR A 11 15.22 -11.68 12.28
CA THR A 11 14.09 -12.23 13.03
C THR A 11 12.83 -12.42 12.16
N PRO A 12 12.32 -11.41 11.43
CA PRO A 12 11.15 -11.62 10.57
C PRO A 12 11.47 -12.59 9.41
N ARG A 13 12.69 -12.56 8.89
CA ARG A 13 13.15 -13.52 7.88
C ARG A 13 13.14 -14.97 8.39
N GLN A 14 13.53 -15.21 9.64
CA GLN A 14 13.43 -16.55 10.25
C GLN A 14 11.98 -17.00 10.42
N ALA A 15 11.06 -16.10 10.77
CA ALA A 15 9.66 -16.40 10.90
C ALA A 15 8.99 -16.71 9.54
N VAL A 16 9.37 -16.01 8.47
CA VAL A 16 9.00 -16.34 7.08
C VAL A 16 9.49 -17.74 6.71
N LYS A 17 10.75 -18.09 7.06
CA LYS A 17 11.27 -19.45 6.82
C LYS A 17 10.50 -20.53 7.60
N ALA A 18 10.07 -20.23 8.83
CA ALA A 18 9.26 -21.16 9.63
C ALA A 18 7.90 -21.43 8.96
N TYR A 19 7.23 -20.39 8.46
CA TYR A 19 6.01 -20.52 7.66
C TYR A 19 6.25 -21.40 6.43
N ALA A 20 7.27 -21.10 5.62
CA ALA A 20 7.56 -21.86 4.41
C ALA A 20 7.86 -23.34 4.70
N ARG A 21 8.64 -23.64 5.75
CA ARG A 21 8.94 -25.02 6.19
C ARG A 21 7.72 -25.77 6.72
N SER A 22 6.69 -25.06 7.17
CA SER A 22 5.42 -25.66 7.62
C SER A 22 4.48 -26.05 6.47
N GLY A 23 4.85 -25.75 5.22
CA GLY A 23 3.96 -25.94 4.06
C GLY A 23 2.75 -25.01 4.10
N GLY A 24 2.94 -23.77 4.55
CA GLY A 24 1.89 -22.74 4.59
C GLY A 24 0.92 -22.80 5.79
N GLN A 25 1.15 -23.70 6.74
CA GLN A 25 0.21 -23.92 7.85
C GLN A 25 0.43 -22.99 9.05
N ASP A 26 1.66 -22.52 9.27
CA ASP A 26 2.01 -21.71 10.44
C ASP A 26 1.74 -20.21 10.23
N LYS A 27 0.46 -19.86 10.07
CA LYS A 27 0.03 -18.45 9.95
C LYS A 27 0.36 -17.61 11.19
N ALA A 28 0.64 -18.24 12.33
CA ALA A 28 1.07 -17.55 13.55
C ALA A 28 2.50 -17.02 13.40
N SER A 29 3.40 -17.79 12.80
CA SER A 29 4.75 -17.33 12.46
C SER A 29 4.72 -16.17 11.45
N LEU A 30 3.80 -16.17 10.48
CA LEU A 30 3.68 -15.05 9.54
C LEU A 30 3.21 -13.75 10.22
N ARG A 31 2.20 -13.83 11.10
CA ARG A 31 1.78 -12.69 11.94
C ARG A 31 2.92 -12.20 12.83
N LYS A 32 3.67 -13.12 13.45
CA LYS A 32 4.87 -12.77 14.23
C LYS A 32 5.92 -12.07 13.37
N ALA A 33 6.14 -12.51 12.12
CA ALA A 33 7.07 -11.87 11.20
C ALA A 33 6.69 -10.41 10.93
N LEU A 34 5.41 -10.13 10.65
CA LEU A 34 4.89 -8.79 10.47
C LEU A 34 5.06 -7.93 11.72
N ARG A 35 4.69 -8.48 12.88
CA ARG A 35 4.80 -7.80 14.17
C ARG A 35 6.23 -7.38 14.49
N GLU A 36 7.17 -8.32 14.33
CA GLU A 36 8.60 -8.07 14.54
C GLU A 36 9.16 -7.12 13.49
N TYR A 37 8.74 -7.25 12.23
CA TYR A 37 9.13 -6.32 11.17
C TYR A 37 8.81 -4.87 11.55
N VAL A 38 7.59 -4.60 12.04
CA VAL A 38 7.22 -3.23 12.45
C VAL A 38 7.98 -2.80 13.71
N LYS A 39 8.02 -3.64 14.75
CA LYS A 39 8.56 -3.27 16.07
C LYS A 39 10.08 -3.14 16.09
N THR A 40 10.78 -4.05 15.44
CA THR A 40 12.25 -4.18 15.57
C THR A 40 12.95 -3.83 14.26
N SER A 41 12.63 -4.50 13.16
CA SER A 41 13.37 -4.38 11.90
C SER A 41 13.19 -3.03 11.20
N GLY A 42 11.98 -2.49 11.26
CA GLY A 42 11.61 -1.22 10.65
C GLY A 42 11.98 0.01 11.48
N GLY A 43 12.44 -0.19 12.73
CA GLY A 43 12.74 0.91 13.65
C GLY A 43 11.50 1.53 14.31
N GLY A 44 10.37 0.82 14.31
CA GLY A 44 9.09 1.30 14.84
C GLY A 44 8.21 2.00 13.79
N LYS A 45 6.93 2.21 14.13
CA LYS A 45 5.92 2.76 13.23
C LYS A 45 6.29 4.13 12.65
N GLN A 46 6.86 5.02 13.46
CA GLN A 46 7.24 6.37 12.99
C GLN A 46 8.37 6.32 11.96
N VAL A 47 9.37 5.46 12.16
CA VAL A 47 10.50 5.32 11.21
C VAL A 47 10.03 4.67 9.92
N LEU A 48 9.17 3.64 10.01
CA LEU A 48 8.58 3.02 8.83
C LEU A 48 7.66 3.96 8.06
N ALA A 49 6.83 4.75 8.71
CA ALA A 49 5.98 5.73 8.02
C ALA A 49 6.80 6.79 7.28
N ARG A 50 7.90 7.28 7.86
CA ARG A 50 8.84 8.18 7.15
C ARG A 50 9.47 7.51 5.92
N ARG A 51 9.74 6.21 6.01
CA ARG A 51 10.18 5.36 4.90
C ARG A 51 9.09 5.14 3.85
N MET A 52 7.84 5.54 4.09
CA MET A 52 6.75 5.52 3.11
C MET A 52 6.53 6.90 2.47
N TYR A 53 7.46 7.86 2.61
CA TYR A 53 7.26 9.21 2.08
C TYR A 53 6.90 9.26 0.59
N ALA A 54 7.56 8.47 -0.26
CA ALA A 54 7.22 8.36 -1.68
C ALA A 54 5.77 7.88 -1.89
N SER A 55 5.35 6.85 -1.15
CA SER A 55 3.98 6.34 -1.16
C SER A 55 2.98 7.37 -0.66
N VAL A 56 3.31 8.14 0.39
CA VAL A 56 2.50 9.26 0.89
C VAL A 56 2.29 10.32 -0.20
N GLN A 57 3.35 10.71 -0.91
CA GLN A 57 3.25 11.67 -2.01
C GLN A 57 2.42 11.12 -3.17
N ALA A 58 2.56 9.83 -3.50
CA ALA A 58 1.77 9.20 -4.55
C ALA A 58 0.28 9.13 -4.17
N VAL A 59 -0.04 8.78 -2.93
CA VAL A 59 -1.43 8.79 -2.42
C VAL A 59 -2.02 10.19 -2.46
N ASP A 60 -1.27 11.23 -2.10
CA ASP A 60 -1.74 12.62 -2.18
C ASP A 60 -2.03 13.04 -3.63
N ARG A 61 -1.15 12.70 -4.58
CA ARG A 61 -1.39 12.94 -6.01
C ARG A 61 -2.61 12.20 -6.53
N LEU A 62 -2.80 10.93 -6.14
CA LEU A 62 -3.98 10.17 -6.50
C LEU A 62 -5.25 10.80 -5.93
N ASN A 63 -5.23 11.22 -4.66
CA ASN A 63 -6.35 11.93 -4.03
C ASN A 63 -6.71 13.21 -4.79
N ASN A 64 -5.70 13.98 -5.22
CA ASN A 64 -5.92 15.18 -6.03
C ASN A 64 -6.52 14.87 -7.40
N VAL A 65 -6.08 13.81 -8.09
CA VAL A 65 -6.64 13.41 -9.38
C VAL A 65 -8.10 12.93 -9.22
N LEU A 66 -8.36 12.05 -8.25
CA LEU A 66 -9.71 11.53 -8.00
C LEU A 66 -10.68 12.61 -7.51
N GLY A 67 -10.19 13.54 -6.68
CA GLY A 67 -10.95 14.73 -6.28
C GLY A 67 -11.32 15.60 -7.48
N ASN A 68 -10.41 15.78 -8.44
CA ASN A 68 -10.71 16.47 -9.69
C ASN A 68 -11.71 15.70 -10.57
N PHE A 69 -11.64 14.36 -10.62
CA PHE A 69 -12.68 13.56 -11.28
C PHE A 69 -14.06 13.80 -10.67
N ALA A 70 -14.16 13.80 -9.33
CA ALA A 70 -15.42 14.03 -8.62
C ALA A 70 -15.96 15.46 -8.78
N GLN A 71 -15.09 16.48 -8.80
CA GLN A 71 -15.49 17.88 -8.84
C GLN A 71 -15.67 18.44 -10.26
N ASN A 72 -14.74 18.12 -11.16
CA ASN A 72 -14.63 18.70 -12.50
C ASN A 72 -14.94 17.70 -13.62
N GLY A 73 -15.10 16.41 -13.29
CA GLY A 73 -15.29 15.33 -14.25
C GLY A 73 -13.98 14.72 -14.77
N VAL A 74 -14.10 13.52 -15.34
CA VAL A 74 -12.96 12.74 -15.85
C VAL A 74 -12.32 13.41 -17.07
N GLN A 75 -13.12 13.83 -18.06
CA GLN A 75 -12.63 14.40 -19.32
C GLN A 75 -11.76 15.66 -19.13
N PRO A 76 -12.15 16.69 -18.36
CA PRO A 76 -11.32 17.89 -18.19
C PRO A 76 -10.03 17.57 -17.43
N THR A 77 -10.10 16.68 -16.44
CA THR A 77 -8.94 16.26 -15.66
C THR A 77 -7.92 15.51 -16.52
N LEU A 78 -8.37 14.54 -17.33
CA LEU A 78 -7.49 13.85 -18.28
C LEU A 78 -6.88 14.81 -19.31
N THR A 79 -7.63 15.82 -19.75
CA THR A 79 -7.11 16.84 -20.67
C THR A 79 -6.00 17.67 -20.03
N ALA A 80 -6.15 18.07 -18.77
CA ALA A 80 -5.11 18.79 -18.03
C ALA A 80 -3.82 17.96 -17.84
N LEU A 81 -3.95 16.62 -17.82
CA LEU A 81 -2.83 15.68 -17.73
C LEU A 81 -2.27 15.25 -19.10
N ASN A 82 -2.77 15.78 -20.21
CA ASN A 82 -2.45 15.36 -21.58
C ASN A 82 -2.79 13.88 -21.87
N LEU A 83 -3.88 13.38 -21.27
CA LEU A 83 -4.37 12.00 -21.38
C LEU A 83 -5.75 11.91 -22.06
N THR A 84 -6.09 12.90 -22.90
CA THR A 84 -7.42 13.00 -23.53
C THR A 84 -7.81 11.75 -24.35
N SER A 85 -6.83 10.99 -24.87
CA SER A 85 -7.09 9.75 -25.63
C SER A 85 -7.73 8.63 -24.80
N TYR A 86 -7.61 8.68 -23.47
CA TYR A 86 -8.21 7.69 -22.56
C TYR A 86 -9.63 8.07 -22.11
N ALA A 87 -10.11 9.26 -22.47
CA ALA A 87 -11.39 9.73 -21.98
C ALA A 87 -12.56 8.96 -22.60
N GLY A 88 -13.53 8.57 -21.76
CA GLY A 88 -14.62 7.66 -22.15
C GLY A 88 -14.19 6.18 -22.27
N GLY A 89 -12.92 5.85 -21.99
CA GLY A 89 -12.43 4.48 -21.92
C GLY A 89 -12.89 3.73 -20.66
N ALA A 90 -12.51 2.46 -20.56
CA ALA A 90 -12.77 1.63 -19.38
C ALA A 90 -11.99 2.15 -18.16
N ALA A 91 -12.49 1.87 -16.96
CA ALA A 91 -11.84 2.31 -15.72
C ALA A 91 -10.39 1.82 -15.62
N LEU A 92 -10.15 0.56 -16.01
CA LEU A 92 -8.81 -0.03 -16.11
C LEU A 92 -7.85 0.82 -16.96
N ASP A 93 -8.27 1.20 -18.17
CA ASP A 93 -7.44 1.97 -19.10
C ASP A 93 -7.17 3.38 -18.57
N VAL A 94 -8.22 4.04 -18.07
CA VAL A 94 -8.14 5.40 -17.51
C VAL A 94 -7.21 5.44 -16.31
N LEU A 95 -7.37 4.52 -15.34
CA LEU A 95 -6.51 4.47 -14.16
C LEU A 95 -5.08 4.10 -14.53
N SER A 96 -4.87 3.11 -15.40
CA SER A 96 -3.53 2.70 -15.83
C SER A 96 -2.74 3.85 -16.47
N ALA A 97 -3.42 4.73 -17.23
CA ALA A 97 -2.80 5.90 -17.83
C ALA A 97 -2.30 6.95 -16.82
N LEU A 98 -2.80 6.94 -15.58
CA LEU A 98 -2.45 7.91 -14.54
C LEU A 98 -1.16 7.57 -13.79
N ILE A 99 -0.56 6.38 -14.00
CA ILE A 99 0.59 5.91 -13.21
C ILE A 99 1.76 6.90 -13.19
N ASP A 100 2.05 7.58 -14.30
CA ASP A 100 3.14 8.56 -14.37
C ASP A 100 2.83 9.86 -13.63
N ALA A 101 1.56 10.27 -13.60
CA ALA A 101 1.12 11.44 -12.84
C ALA A 101 1.14 11.15 -11.33
N VAL A 102 0.75 9.93 -10.94
CA VAL A 102 0.60 9.51 -9.54
C VAL A 102 1.93 9.06 -8.93
N ALA A 103 2.66 8.17 -9.60
CA ALA A 103 3.87 7.52 -9.09
C ALA A 103 4.99 7.58 -10.14
N PRO A 104 5.60 8.77 -10.36
CA PRO A 104 6.63 8.95 -11.37
C PRO A 104 7.87 8.09 -11.11
N ALA A 105 8.50 7.59 -12.17
CA ALA A 105 9.74 6.85 -12.07
C ALA A 105 10.94 7.81 -11.89
N THR A 106 11.45 7.94 -10.68
CA THR A 106 12.57 8.85 -10.33
C THR A 106 13.93 8.14 -10.20
N GLY A 107 13.94 6.80 -10.27
CA GLY A 107 15.12 5.98 -10.03
C GLY A 107 15.41 5.67 -8.55
N GLN A 108 14.60 6.16 -7.61
CA GLN A 108 14.71 5.80 -6.19
C GLN A 108 13.92 4.53 -5.86
N LEU A 109 14.44 3.71 -4.93
CA LEU A 109 13.77 2.46 -4.51
C LEU A 109 12.38 2.71 -3.92
N ASP A 110 12.24 3.74 -3.10
CA ASP A 110 10.96 4.06 -2.45
C ASP A 110 9.90 4.48 -3.49
N ASP A 111 10.29 5.24 -4.51
CA ASP A 111 9.42 5.60 -5.64
C ASP A 111 9.08 4.38 -6.51
N ALA A 112 10.04 3.47 -6.73
CA ALA A 112 9.80 2.23 -7.45
C ALA A 112 8.76 1.33 -6.74
N LEU A 113 8.78 1.28 -5.41
CA LEU A 113 7.80 0.54 -4.62
C LEU A 113 6.41 1.19 -4.66
N ALA A 114 6.33 2.52 -4.54
CA ALA A 114 5.07 3.22 -4.71
C ALA A 114 4.48 2.98 -6.11
N ARG A 115 5.32 3.05 -7.15
CA ARG A 115 4.92 2.77 -8.53
C ARG A 115 4.51 1.31 -8.76
N GLN A 116 5.19 0.35 -8.13
CA GLN A 116 4.85 -1.08 -8.21
C GLN A 116 3.47 -1.38 -7.61
N ALA A 117 3.10 -0.70 -6.52
CA ALA A 117 1.80 -0.87 -5.88
C ALA A 117 0.63 -0.34 -6.72
N TYR A 118 0.88 0.59 -7.64
CA TYR A 118 -0.16 1.25 -8.43
C TYR A 118 -0.98 0.28 -9.33
N PRO A 119 -0.37 -0.54 -10.21
CA PRO A 119 -1.12 -1.49 -11.03
C PRO A 119 -1.87 -2.54 -10.20
N LEU A 120 -1.34 -2.94 -9.04
CA LEU A 120 -2.02 -3.88 -8.12
C LEU A 120 -3.30 -3.26 -7.54
N MET A 121 -3.25 -1.97 -7.21
CA MET A 121 -4.46 -1.23 -6.83
C MET A 121 -5.45 -1.17 -7.98
N VAL A 122 -4.98 -0.85 -9.19
CA VAL A 122 -5.84 -0.77 -10.37
C VAL A 122 -6.56 -2.10 -10.63
N GLU A 123 -5.88 -3.24 -10.50
CA GLU A 123 -6.47 -4.58 -10.62
C GLU A 123 -7.57 -4.81 -9.55
N ARG A 124 -7.31 -4.47 -8.29
CA ARG A 124 -8.30 -4.60 -7.20
C ARG A 124 -9.51 -3.70 -7.40
N ILE A 125 -9.32 -2.52 -7.96
CA ILE A 125 -10.40 -1.58 -8.25
C ILE A 125 -11.22 -2.03 -9.47
N ASP A 126 -10.58 -2.54 -10.52
CA ASP A 126 -11.28 -3.08 -11.70
C ASP A 126 -12.14 -4.31 -11.35
N ALA A 127 -11.68 -5.12 -10.39
CA ALA A 127 -12.46 -6.22 -9.84
C ALA A 127 -13.69 -5.79 -9.02
N ASN A 128 -13.85 -4.50 -8.68
CA ASN A 128 -15.00 -3.97 -7.95
C ASN A 128 -16.06 -3.40 -8.92
N PRO A 129 -17.15 -4.12 -9.20
CA PRO A 129 -18.15 -3.71 -10.20
C PRO A 129 -18.96 -2.48 -9.78
N ASN A 130 -18.88 -2.06 -8.51
CA ASN A 130 -19.64 -0.92 -8.00
C ASN A 130 -18.95 0.42 -8.24
N LEU A 131 -17.67 0.41 -8.65
CA LEU A 131 -16.89 1.63 -8.78
C LEU A 131 -17.00 2.21 -10.19
N ASN A 132 -17.52 3.43 -10.30
CA ASN A 132 -17.65 4.16 -11.57
C ASN A 132 -16.91 5.49 -11.52
N LEU A 133 -15.83 5.62 -12.30
CA LEU A 133 -14.99 6.82 -12.35
C LEU A 133 -15.75 8.09 -12.77
N ASN A 134 -16.84 7.97 -13.53
CA ASN A 134 -17.64 9.12 -13.97
C ASN A 134 -18.60 9.63 -12.88
N SER A 135 -18.72 8.90 -11.77
CA SER A 135 -19.63 9.23 -10.68
C SER A 135 -19.04 8.83 -9.33
N LEU A 136 -17.79 9.24 -9.07
CA LEU A 136 -17.11 8.96 -7.81
C LEU A 136 -17.75 9.74 -6.66
N SER A 137 -18.27 9.03 -5.67
CA SER A 137 -18.58 9.59 -4.36
C SER A 137 -17.29 9.78 -3.54
N GLN A 138 -17.37 10.55 -2.45
CA GLN A 138 -16.25 10.67 -1.52
C GLN A 138 -15.86 9.31 -0.91
N THR A 139 -16.84 8.44 -0.66
CA THR A 139 -16.59 7.07 -0.18
C THR A 139 -15.78 6.27 -1.20
N ASP A 140 -16.11 6.38 -2.49
CA ASP A 140 -15.36 5.70 -3.56
C ASP A 140 -13.91 6.19 -3.64
N VAL A 141 -13.69 7.50 -3.49
CA VAL A 141 -12.34 8.07 -3.44
C VAL A 141 -11.56 7.51 -2.25
N HIS A 142 -12.15 7.48 -1.05
CA HIS A 142 -11.49 6.95 0.14
C HIS A 142 -11.18 5.45 -0.01
N GLU A 143 -12.07 4.68 -0.63
CA GLU A 143 -11.85 3.26 -0.90
C GLU A 143 -10.64 3.04 -1.83
N ILE A 144 -10.56 3.77 -2.95
CA ILE A 144 -9.41 3.67 -3.87
C ILE A 144 -8.11 4.03 -3.15
N LEU A 145 -8.12 5.09 -2.34
CA LEU A 145 -6.93 5.50 -1.57
C LEU A 145 -6.56 4.46 -0.51
N ALA A 146 -7.53 3.85 0.16
CA ALA A 146 -7.27 2.80 1.15
C ALA A 146 -6.63 1.58 0.51
N VAL A 147 -7.18 1.12 -0.62
CA VAL A 147 -6.58 0.03 -1.42
C VAL A 147 -5.16 0.38 -1.84
N TYR A 148 -4.89 1.60 -2.30
CA TYR A 148 -3.54 1.98 -2.70
C TYR A 148 -2.55 2.00 -1.52
N ILE A 149 -2.97 2.52 -0.36
CA ILE A 149 -2.17 2.52 0.86
C ILE A 149 -1.83 1.08 1.26
N GLU A 150 -2.79 0.17 1.25
CA GLU A 150 -2.58 -1.26 1.51
C GLU A 150 -1.54 -1.87 0.57
N GLU A 151 -1.69 -1.67 -0.73
CA GLU A 151 -0.74 -2.21 -1.72
C GLU A 151 0.69 -1.72 -1.48
N THR A 152 0.85 -0.44 -1.13
CA THR A 152 2.18 0.10 -0.83
C THR A 152 2.78 -0.52 0.44
N ILE A 153 1.97 -0.79 1.47
CA ILE A 153 2.41 -1.45 2.69
C ILE A 153 2.83 -2.89 2.38
N VAL A 154 2.03 -3.64 1.63
CA VAL A 154 2.34 -5.03 1.26
C VAL A 154 3.61 -5.08 0.40
N CYS A 155 3.73 -4.24 -0.62
CA CYS A 155 4.94 -4.13 -1.44
C CYS A 155 6.18 -3.84 -0.58
N ARG A 156 6.07 -2.94 0.40
CA ARG A 156 7.17 -2.61 1.31
C ARG A 156 7.57 -3.79 2.19
N VAL A 157 6.59 -4.50 2.75
CA VAL A 157 6.83 -5.72 3.56
C VAL A 157 7.53 -6.78 2.72
N ILE A 158 7.00 -7.09 1.54
CA ILE A 158 7.60 -8.09 0.64
C ILE A 158 9.03 -7.68 0.25
N ASN A 159 9.29 -6.40 -0.03
CA ASN A 159 10.64 -5.93 -0.35
C ASN A 159 11.62 -6.12 0.82
N ASP A 160 11.23 -5.72 2.03
CA ASP A 160 12.12 -5.74 3.20
C ASP A 160 12.37 -7.16 3.74
N ILE A 161 11.33 -8.01 3.79
CA ILE A 161 11.39 -9.34 4.42
C ILE A 161 11.12 -10.52 3.48
N GLY A 162 10.63 -10.30 2.26
CA GLY A 162 10.33 -11.35 1.28
C GLY A 162 11.55 -11.91 0.54
N ALA A 163 12.72 -11.24 0.61
CA ALA A 163 13.96 -11.73 -0.02
C ALA A 163 14.36 -13.15 0.42
N THR A 164 13.96 -13.60 1.61
CA THR A 164 14.21 -14.99 2.02
C THR A 164 13.50 -16.03 1.17
N LEU A 165 12.38 -15.67 0.55
CA LEU A 165 11.62 -16.57 -0.32
C LEU A 165 12.38 -16.90 -1.61
N THR A 166 13.23 -15.99 -2.08
CA THR A 166 13.93 -16.12 -3.37
C THR A 166 15.33 -16.71 -3.22
N THR A 167 15.89 -16.70 -2.01
CA THR A 167 17.26 -17.17 -1.74
C THR A 167 17.37 -18.64 -1.32
N GLU A 168 16.25 -19.31 -1.05
CA GLU A 168 16.18 -20.73 -0.67
C GLU A 168 15.28 -21.50 -1.64
N GLN A 169 15.49 -22.82 -1.77
CA GLN A 169 14.57 -23.67 -2.53
C GLN A 169 13.29 -23.88 -1.70
N HIS A 170 12.28 -23.08 -1.98
CA HIS A 170 10.92 -23.25 -1.49
C HIS A 170 9.99 -23.70 -2.61
N ASP A 171 8.92 -24.39 -2.25
CA ASP A 171 7.85 -24.71 -3.18
C ASP A 171 7.19 -23.40 -3.66
N PRO A 172 7.14 -23.12 -4.98
CA PRO A 172 6.49 -21.93 -5.52
C PRO A 172 5.03 -21.76 -5.07
N ALA A 173 4.29 -22.86 -4.88
CA ALA A 173 2.92 -22.80 -4.39
C ALA A 173 2.85 -22.23 -2.97
N VAL A 174 3.74 -22.70 -2.07
CA VAL A 174 3.83 -22.20 -0.69
C VAL A 174 4.25 -20.73 -0.64
N CYS A 175 5.11 -20.29 -1.57
CA CYS A 175 5.45 -18.86 -1.69
C CYS A 175 4.25 -18.01 -2.12
N ALA A 176 3.43 -18.50 -3.05
CA ALA A 176 2.20 -17.83 -3.47
C ALA A 176 1.19 -17.75 -2.32
N ASP A 177 0.95 -18.87 -1.63
CA ASP A 177 0.06 -18.94 -0.46
C ASP A 177 0.50 -17.95 0.63
N MET A 178 1.81 -17.79 0.84
CA MET A 178 2.32 -16.82 1.81
C MET A 178 2.02 -15.37 1.40
N ILE A 179 2.16 -15.04 0.11
CA ILE A 179 1.83 -13.69 -0.39
C ILE A 179 0.33 -13.43 -0.19
N GLU A 180 -0.53 -14.41 -0.51
CA GLU A 180 -1.96 -14.30 -0.27
C GLU A 180 -2.29 -14.13 1.22
N ASP A 181 -1.67 -14.92 2.11
CA ASP A 181 -1.83 -14.79 3.55
C ASP A 181 -1.34 -13.43 4.08
N LEU A 182 -0.25 -12.89 3.51
CA LEU A 182 0.21 -11.53 3.82
C LEU A 182 -0.85 -10.49 3.45
N TYR A 183 -1.44 -10.59 2.26
CA TYR A 183 -2.54 -9.72 1.84
C TYR A 183 -3.75 -9.83 2.79
N GLN A 184 -4.16 -11.05 3.13
CA GLN A 184 -5.28 -11.28 4.04
C GLN A 184 -5.04 -10.65 5.42
N ILE A 185 -3.83 -10.82 5.97
CA ILE A 185 -3.49 -10.26 7.29
C ILE A 185 -3.40 -8.73 7.21
N VAL A 186 -2.71 -8.17 6.21
CA VAL A 186 -2.51 -6.73 6.12
C VAL A 186 -3.84 -6.03 5.87
N ASN A 187 -4.54 -6.37 4.80
CA ASN A 187 -5.79 -5.70 4.42
C ASN A 187 -6.84 -5.87 5.52
N GLY A 188 -7.00 -7.09 6.06
CA GLY A 188 -7.95 -7.36 7.14
C GLY A 188 -7.66 -6.62 8.44
N ALA A 189 -6.40 -6.25 8.68
CA ALA A 189 -6.02 -5.50 9.87
C ALA A 189 -6.15 -3.98 9.68
N VAL A 190 -5.69 -3.43 8.56
CA VAL A 190 -5.49 -1.97 8.45
C VAL A 190 -6.64 -1.21 7.77
N HIS A 191 -7.47 -1.89 6.97
CA HIS A 191 -8.43 -1.24 6.08
C HIS A 191 -9.39 -0.27 6.80
N HIS A 192 -9.99 -0.73 7.91
CA HIS A 192 -10.93 0.07 8.68
C HIS A 192 -10.31 1.36 9.23
N ASP A 193 -9.11 1.24 9.80
CA ASP A 193 -8.40 2.37 10.41
C ASP A 193 -7.93 3.38 9.35
N ILE A 194 -7.52 2.90 8.17
CA ILE A 194 -7.20 3.75 7.02
C ILE A 194 -8.43 4.55 6.58
N LEU A 195 -9.57 3.87 6.36
CA LEU A 195 -10.82 4.54 5.95
C LEU A 195 -11.29 5.58 6.98
N SER A 196 -11.18 5.27 8.28
CA SER A 196 -11.50 6.21 9.36
C SER A 196 -10.57 7.43 9.34
N GLY A 197 -9.29 7.23 9.04
CA GLY A 197 -8.33 8.31 8.89
C GLY A 197 -8.61 9.21 7.68
N LEU A 198 -8.93 8.62 6.53
CA LEU A 198 -9.26 9.33 5.29
C LEU A 198 -10.56 10.13 5.44
N SER A 199 -11.58 9.54 6.05
CA SER A 199 -12.89 10.17 6.27
C SER A 199 -12.84 11.34 7.26
N GLY A 200 -11.71 11.56 7.93
CA GLY A 200 -11.57 12.59 8.96
C GLY A 200 -12.42 12.31 10.21
N THR A 201 -12.96 11.10 10.35
CA THR A 201 -13.69 10.66 11.55
C THR A 201 -12.73 10.46 12.72
N ASN A 202 -11.44 10.28 12.46
CA ASN A 202 -10.40 10.29 13.47
C ASN A 202 -9.94 11.74 13.78
N SER A 203 -10.52 12.32 14.83
CA SER A 203 -10.26 13.70 15.27
C SER A 203 -8.84 13.96 15.77
N GLN A 204 -8.01 12.92 15.93
CA GLN A 204 -6.60 13.04 16.34
C GLN A 204 -5.66 13.33 15.15
N LEU A 205 -6.13 13.19 13.91
CA LEU A 205 -5.31 13.43 12.72
C LEU A 205 -5.30 14.92 12.32
N PRO A 206 -4.16 15.44 11.81
CA PRO A 206 -4.05 16.83 11.43
C PRO A 206 -4.92 17.16 10.19
N PRO A 207 -5.19 18.46 9.96
CA PRO A 207 -5.94 18.92 8.79
C PRO A 207 -5.09 18.98 7.50
N ASP A 208 -3.75 19.05 7.61
CA ASP A 208 -2.83 19.03 6.48
C ASP A 208 -2.82 17.65 5.80
N THR A 209 -3.08 17.58 4.50
CA THR A 209 -3.25 16.33 3.77
C THR A 209 -2.00 15.47 3.79
N GLY A 210 -0.80 16.06 3.58
CA GLY A 210 0.45 15.31 3.57
C GLY A 210 0.79 14.70 4.93
N GLN A 211 0.70 15.50 5.99
CA GLN A 211 0.93 15.02 7.36
C GLN A 211 -0.16 14.04 7.80
N ARG A 212 -1.41 14.24 7.35
CA ARG A 212 -2.52 13.31 7.60
C ARG A 212 -2.24 11.96 6.98
N MET A 213 -1.81 11.92 5.71
CA MET A 213 -1.46 10.67 5.02
C MET A 213 -0.31 9.95 5.74
N GLU A 214 0.77 10.64 6.13
CA GLU A 214 1.84 10.02 6.92
C GLU A 214 1.31 9.40 8.23
N ASN A 215 0.41 10.09 8.91
CA ASN A 215 -0.18 9.58 10.16
C ASN A 215 -1.13 8.39 9.92
N ILE A 216 -1.80 8.31 8.77
CA ILE A 216 -2.56 7.13 8.36
C ILE A 216 -1.63 5.91 8.20
N TYR A 217 -0.45 6.08 7.58
CA TYR A 217 0.55 5.01 7.55
C TYR A 217 1.03 4.63 8.96
N GLN A 218 1.25 5.60 9.85
CA GLN A 218 1.63 5.30 11.23
C GLN A 218 0.55 4.49 11.95
N LEU A 219 -0.73 4.82 11.75
CA LEU A 219 -1.88 4.11 12.31
C LEU A 219 -1.92 2.66 11.77
N ALA A 220 -1.89 2.48 10.45
CA ALA A 220 -1.87 1.16 9.82
C ALA A 220 -0.71 0.29 10.32
N LEU A 221 0.50 0.86 10.40
CA LEU A 221 1.67 0.17 10.93
C LEU A 221 1.54 -0.16 12.41
N ASP A 222 0.92 0.71 13.21
CA ASP A 222 0.65 0.42 14.62
C ASP A 222 -0.27 -0.80 14.78
N VAL A 223 -1.33 -0.87 13.97
CA VAL A 223 -2.25 -2.02 13.95
C VAL A 223 -1.50 -3.29 13.56
N LEU A 224 -0.67 -3.25 12.52
CA LEU A 224 0.19 -4.38 12.12
C LEU A 224 1.20 -4.79 13.21
N SER A 225 1.58 -3.89 14.11
CA SER A 225 2.42 -4.22 15.25
C SER A 225 1.68 -5.00 16.36
N ASN A 226 0.36 -5.17 16.21
CA ASN A 226 -0.51 -5.80 17.20
C ASN A 226 -1.37 -6.96 16.64
N VAL A 227 -1.25 -7.31 15.36
CA VAL A 227 -1.83 -8.53 14.75
C VAL A 227 -1.27 -9.80 15.34
#